data_AF-G0L0V6-F1
#
_entry.id   AF-G0L0V6-F1
#
_cell.length_a   1.000
_cell.length_b   1.000
_cell.length_c   1.000
_cell.angle_alpha   90.00
_cell.angle_beta   90.00
_cell.angle_gamma   90.00
#
_symmetry.space_group_name_H-M   'P 1'
#
loop_
_entity.id
_entity.type
_entity.pdbx_description
1 polymer ?
#
loop_
_entity_poly.entity_id
_entity_poly.type
_entity_poly.pdbx_seq_one_letter_code
_entity_poly.pdbx_strand_id
1 'polypeptide(L)'
;MDALRNKFPGSISKDTIAFVIGLLVLALGILYATYKQYDIADNQKKTNGEIIEFYHSTRARYGLKYRYWVDDKEYIGSTGVSPFNCDNGKKGCVGQEFPVYYSSENPQYSRIDLGKYEKYKTTVEFVK
;
A
#
# COMPACT_ATOMS: atom_id res chain seq x y z
N MET A 1 18.92 -52.34 -25.69
CA MET A 1 19.02 -50.86 -25.71
C MET A 1 18.23 -50.39 -24.49
N ASP A 2 18.77 -50.59 -23.28
CA ASP A 2 17.98 -50.53 -22.03
C ASP A 2 18.73 -49.77 -20.94
N ALA A 3 19.30 -48.62 -21.29
CA ALA A 3 20.13 -47.84 -20.37
C ALA A 3 19.64 -46.39 -20.17
N LEU A 4 18.34 -46.13 -20.32
CA LEU A 4 17.73 -44.82 -20.01
C LEU A 4 16.44 -44.98 -19.20
N ARG A 5 16.44 -45.89 -18.21
CA ARG A 5 15.34 -46.01 -17.25
C ARG A 5 15.46 -44.88 -16.22
N ASN A 6 14.73 -43.80 -16.50
CA ASN A 6 14.42 -42.65 -15.64
C ASN A 6 14.79 -42.83 -14.17
N LYS A 7 15.91 -42.23 -13.77
CA LYS A 7 16.31 -42.08 -12.38
C LYS A 7 15.85 -40.70 -11.89
N PHE A 8 14.54 -40.52 -11.77
CA PHE A 8 13.96 -39.43 -10.98
C PHE A 8 13.19 -40.01 -9.79
N PRO A 9 13.87 -40.52 -8.74
CA PRO A 9 13.20 -40.85 -7.49
C PRO A 9 13.28 -39.63 -6.58
N GLY A 10 12.18 -38.89 -6.52
CA GLY A 10 11.99 -37.86 -5.52
C GLY A 10 10.51 -37.56 -5.47
N SER A 11 9.74 -38.36 -4.73
CA SER A 11 8.39 -37.96 -4.35
C SER A 11 8.55 -36.64 -3.58
N ILE A 12 8.26 -35.53 -4.25
CA ILE A 12 8.32 -34.21 -3.63
C ILE A 12 7.35 -34.27 -2.45
N SER A 13 7.88 -34.07 -1.24
CA SER A 13 7.02 -34.14 -0.05
C SER A 13 5.97 -33.04 -0.14
N LYS A 14 4.78 -33.31 0.40
CA LYS A 14 3.71 -32.29 0.45
C LYS A 14 4.19 -31.01 1.15
N ASP A 15 5.10 -31.15 2.12
CA ASP A 15 5.72 -30.04 2.84
C ASP A 15 6.62 -29.20 1.95
N THR A 16 7.42 -29.82 1.07
CA THR A 16 8.24 -29.10 0.09
C THR A 16 7.36 -28.34 -0.91
N ILE A 17 6.26 -28.95 -1.38
CA ILE A 17 5.31 -28.27 -2.27
C ILE A 17 4.66 -27.07 -1.57
N ALA A 18 4.19 -27.25 -0.34
CA ALA A 18 3.58 -26.18 0.45
C ALA A 18 4.55 -25.03 0.71
N PHE A 19 5.82 -25.34 1.00
CA PHE A 19 6.87 -24.33 1.20
C PHE A 19 7.15 -23.52 -0.07
N VAL A 20 7.28 -24.19 -1.22
CA VAL A 20 7.51 -23.52 -2.51
C VAL A 20 6.33 -22.62 -2.88
N ILE A 21 5.09 -23.10 -2.67
CA ILE A 21 3.89 -22.27 -2.88
C ILE A 21 3.91 -21.06 -1.94
N GLY A 22 4.27 -21.25 -0.67
CA GLY A 22 4.39 -20.16 0.30
C GLY A 22 5.40 -19.09 -0.13
N LEU A 23 6.57 -19.51 -0.63
CA LEU A 23 7.59 -18.58 -1.16
C LEU A 23 7.10 -17.83 -2.40
N LEU A 24 6.39 -18.51 -3.32
CA LEU A 24 5.80 -17.87 -4.49
C LEU A 24 4.77 -16.81 -4.12
N VAL A 25 3.87 -17.10 -3.18
CA VAL A 25 2.88 -16.12 -2.69
C VAL A 25 3.57 -14.92 -2.06
N LEU A 26 4.61 -15.14 -1.26
CA LEU A 26 5.38 -14.08 -0.63
C LEU A 26 6.10 -13.20 -1.67
N ALA A 27 6.73 -13.81 -2.69
CA ALA A 27 7.40 -13.09 -3.77
C ALA A 27 6.42 -12.23 -4.59
N LEU A 28 5.24 -12.78 -4.92
CA LEU A 28 4.19 -12.03 -5.62
C LEU A 28 3.68 -10.83 -4.80
N GLY A 29 3.53 -10.99 -3.48
CA GLY A 29 3.15 -9.91 -2.58
C GLY A 29 4.16 -8.76 -2.57
N ILE A 30 5.46 -9.09 -2.53
CA ILE A 30 6.53 -8.09 -2.60
C ILE A 30 6.51 -7.39 -3.97
N LEU A 31 6.47 -8.13 -5.07
CA LEU A 31 6.42 -7.57 -6.43
C LEU A 31 5.25 -6.61 -6.63
N TYR A 32 4.06 -6.99 -6.16
CA TYR A 32 2.87 -6.13 -6.23
C TYR A 32 3.04 -4.82 -5.46
N ALA A 33 3.62 -4.88 -4.26
CA ALA A 33 3.88 -3.70 -3.44
C ALA A 33 4.90 -2.75 -4.12
N THR A 34 5.95 -3.31 -4.74
CA THR A 34 6.95 -2.54 -5.46
C THR A 34 6.36 -1.91 -6.73
N TYR A 35 5.58 -2.66 -7.51
CA TYR A 35 4.92 -2.15 -8.73
C TYR A 35 4.04 -0.95 -8.43
N LYS A 36 3.21 -1.03 -7.38
CA LYS A 36 2.35 0.08 -6.96
C LYS A 36 3.15 1.37 -6.67
N GLN A 37 4.31 1.26 -6.05
CA GLN A 37 5.14 2.43 -5.73
C GLN A 37 5.84 3.00 -6.96
N TYR A 38 6.32 2.13 -7.87
CA TYR A 38 6.88 2.56 -9.14
C TYR A 38 5.86 3.28 -10.01
N ASP A 39 4.64 2.76 -10.10
CA ASP A 39 3.58 3.37 -10.91
C ASP A 39 3.21 4.78 -10.40
N ILE A 40 3.16 4.99 -9.09
CA ILE A 40 2.97 6.34 -8.54
C ILE A 40 4.16 7.26 -8.87
N ALA A 41 5.40 6.74 -8.83
CA ALA A 41 6.60 7.55 -9.06
C ALA A 41 6.76 8.00 -10.53
N ASP A 42 6.45 7.11 -11.48
CA ASP A 42 6.62 7.38 -12.91
C ASP A 42 5.43 8.17 -13.49
N ASN A 43 4.21 7.87 -13.00
CA ASN A 43 2.96 8.44 -13.50
C ASN A 43 2.32 9.44 -12.51
N GLN A 44 3.15 10.13 -11.74
CA GLN A 44 2.67 10.97 -10.63
C GLN A 44 1.87 12.18 -11.11
N LYS A 45 0.60 12.24 -10.72
CA LYS A 45 -0.22 13.46 -10.76
C LYS A 45 -0.59 13.91 -9.36
N LYS A 46 -0.96 15.18 -9.24
CA LYS A 46 -1.30 15.83 -7.97
C LYS A 46 -2.74 16.32 -8.00
N THR A 47 -3.45 16.11 -6.90
CA THR A 47 -4.78 16.68 -6.62
C THR A 47 -4.85 17.06 -5.14
N ASN A 48 -5.96 17.65 -4.71
CA ASN A 48 -6.26 17.85 -3.30
C ASN A 48 -7.24 16.77 -2.83
N GLY A 49 -7.01 16.23 -1.65
CA GLY A 49 -7.89 15.27 -1.02
C GLY A 49 -8.20 15.65 0.42
N GLU A 50 -9.39 15.28 0.87
CA GLU A 50 -9.87 15.58 2.22
C GLU A 50 -9.75 14.33 3.11
N ILE A 51 -9.23 14.51 4.32
CA ILE A 51 -9.26 13.44 5.33
C ILE A 51 -10.70 13.28 5.84
N ILE A 52 -11.31 12.13 5.58
CA ILE A 52 -12.69 11.85 5.96
C ILE A 52 -12.82 11.04 7.24
N GLU A 53 -11.78 10.29 7.61
CA GLU A 53 -11.85 9.42 8.78
C GLU A 53 -10.47 9.23 9.41
N PHE A 54 -10.41 9.36 10.73
CA PHE A 54 -9.30 8.89 11.54
C PHE A 54 -9.79 7.72 12.38
N TYR A 55 -9.30 6.52 12.08
CA TYR A 55 -9.80 5.28 12.66
C TYR A 55 -8.72 4.54 13.43
N HIS A 56 -9.18 3.75 14.40
CA HIS A 56 -8.35 2.81 15.14
C HIS A 56 -8.63 1.39 14.64
N SER A 57 -7.60 0.73 14.12
CA SER A 57 -7.64 -0.67 13.72
C SER A 57 -7.17 -1.59 14.85
N THR A 58 -7.59 -2.86 14.80
CA THR A 58 -7.27 -3.88 15.81
C THR A 58 -5.74 -4.00 15.98
N ARG A 59 -5.28 -4.14 17.23
CA ARG A 59 -3.85 -4.09 17.65
C ARG A 59 -3.19 -2.70 17.68
N ALA A 60 -3.89 -1.68 18.20
CA ALA A 60 -3.32 -0.35 18.49
C ALA A 60 -2.77 0.41 17.26
N ARG A 61 -3.24 0.09 16.06
CA ARG A 61 -2.81 0.77 14.83
C ARG A 61 -3.81 1.84 14.46
N TYR A 62 -3.35 3.04 14.14
CA TYR A 62 -4.20 4.12 13.68
C TYR A 62 -4.06 4.30 12.17
N GLY A 63 -5.13 4.75 11.53
CA GLY A 63 -5.16 4.98 10.11
C GLY A 63 -5.96 6.22 9.76
N LEU A 64 -5.66 6.77 8.60
CA LEU A 64 -6.42 7.83 7.97
C LEU A 64 -7.05 7.28 6.70
N LYS A 65 -8.33 7.61 6.47
CA LYS A 65 -8.93 7.55 5.15
C LYS A 65 -9.07 8.96 4.61
N TYR A 66 -8.81 9.10 3.32
CA TYR A 66 -8.96 10.35 2.61
C TYR A 66 -9.68 10.10 1.28
N ARG A 67 -10.46 11.08 0.85
CA ARG A 67 -11.13 11.08 -0.46
C ARG A 67 -10.50 12.13 -1.37
N TYR A 68 -10.48 11.86 -2.66
CA TYR A 68 -9.96 12.76 -3.69
C TYR A 68 -10.67 12.49 -5.02
N TRP A 69 -10.58 13.45 -5.94
CA TRP A 69 -11.24 13.38 -7.24
C TRP A 69 -10.24 13.41 -8.38
N VAL A 70 -10.50 12.57 -9.38
CA VAL A 70 -9.80 12.51 -10.66
C VAL A 70 -10.85 12.38 -11.75
N ASP A 71 -10.91 13.36 -12.66
CA ASP A 71 -11.89 13.39 -13.78
C ASP A 71 -13.34 13.11 -13.32
N ASP A 72 -13.81 13.89 -12.33
CA ASP A 72 -15.14 13.79 -11.70
C ASP A 72 -15.46 12.46 -10.98
N LYS A 73 -14.48 11.56 -10.88
CA LYS A 73 -14.62 10.29 -10.17
C LYS A 73 -13.96 10.37 -8.79
N GLU A 74 -14.70 9.97 -7.77
CA GLU A 74 -14.22 9.89 -6.39
C GLU A 74 -13.39 8.62 -6.18
N TYR A 75 -12.28 8.77 -5.46
CA TYR A 75 -11.41 7.70 -5.01
C TYR A 75 -11.15 7.84 -3.52
N ILE A 76 -10.99 6.70 -2.83
CA ILE A 76 -10.67 6.64 -1.40
C ILE A 76 -9.33 5.98 -1.24
N GLY A 77 -8.41 6.69 -0.57
CA GLY A 77 -7.12 6.18 -0.16
C GLY A 77 -7.06 5.98 1.35
N SER A 78 -6.05 5.23 1.80
CA SER A 78 -5.75 5.08 3.22
C SER A 78 -4.26 5.08 3.49
N THR A 79 -3.87 5.55 4.68
CA THR A 79 -2.49 5.50 5.14
C THR A 79 -2.44 5.18 6.63
N GLY A 80 -1.44 4.40 7.03
CA GLY A 80 -1.17 4.12 8.45
C GLY A 80 -0.48 5.31 9.11
N VAL A 81 -0.91 5.66 10.31
CA VAL A 81 -0.32 6.73 11.13
C VAL A 81 -0.25 6.34 12.61
N SER A 82 0.58 7.03 13.37
CA SER A 82 0.51 7.09 14.83
C SER A 82 -0.56 8.11 15.25
N PRO A 83 -1.07 8.08 16.50
CA PRO A 83 -1.97 9.10 17.00
C PRO A 83 -1.35 10.50 16.96
N PHE A 84 -2.09 11.47 16.41
CA PHE A 84 -1.71 12.88 16.44
C PHE A 84 -2.93 13.79 16.38
N ASN A 85 -2.73 15.03 16.83
CA ASN A 85 -3.69 16.12 16.66
C ASN A 85 -3.08 17.16 15.72
N CYS A 86 -3.95 17.85 15.02
CA CYS A 86 -3.57 18.97 14.17
C CYS A 86 -3.66 20.27 14.95
N ASP A 87 -3.16 21.37 14.37
CA ASP A 87 -3.06 22.65 15.08
C ASP A 87 -4.42 23.17 15.55
N ASN A 88 -5.49 22.81 14.83
CA ASN A 88 -6.87 23.12 15.18
C ASN A 88 -7.47 22.19 16.25
N GLY A 89 -6.66 21.35 16.89
CA GLY A 89 -7.07 20.41 17.93
C GLY A 89 -7.81 19.17 17.42
N LYS A 90 -8.11 19.05 16.12
CA LYS A 90 -8.77 17.87 15.57
C LYS A 90 -7.81 16.67 15.50
N LYS A 91 -8.26 15.51 15.95
CA LYS A 91 -7.54 14.24 15.82
C LYS A 91 -7.39 13.89 14.33
N GLY A 92 -6.17 13.56 13.92
CA GLY A 92 -5.87 13.11 12.55
C GLY A 92 -6.27 14.09 11.43
N CYS A 93 -6.45 15.37 11.72
CA CYS A 93 -6.81 16.40 10.74
C CYS A 93 -8.13 16.12 9.97
N VAL A 94 -9.10 15.40 10.56
CA VAL A 94 -10.37 15.09 9.88
C VAL A 94 -11.08 16.38 9.42
N GLY A 95 -11.50 16.39 8.15
CA GLY A 95 -12.12 17.50 7.43
C GLY A 95 -11.14 18.54 6.89
N GLN A 96 -9.84 18.27 6.90
CA GLN A 96 -8.84 19.13 6.26
C GLN A 96 -8.36 18.53 4.94
N GLU A 97 -8.01 19.42 4.01
CA GLU A 97 -7.46 19.08 2.72
C GLU A 97 -5.93 19.01 2.76
N PHE A 98 -5.40 18.02 2.05
CA PHE A 98 -3.97 17.81 1.86
C PHE A 98 -3.69 17.44 0.40
N PRO A 99 -2.48 17.71 -0.09
CA PRO A 99 -2.07 17.20 -1.39
C PRO A 99 -2.15 15.67 -1.43
N VAL A 100 -2.72 15.13 -2.50
CA VAL A 100 -2.73 13.71 -2.81
C VAL A 100 -2.00 13.51 -4.14
N TYR A 101 -1.01 12.64 -4.10
CA TYR A 101 -0.31 12.16 -5.29
C TYR A 101 -0.94 10.83 -5.71
N TYR A 102 -1.26 10.70 -6.99
CA TYR A 102 -1.87 9.49 -7.54
C TYR A 102 -1.22 9.11 -8.87
N SER A 103 -1.29 7.83 -9.25
CA SER A 103 -0.89 7.40 -10.59
C SER A 103 -1.95 7.77 -11.61
N SER A 104 -1.56 8.44 -12.70
CA SER A 104 -2.48 8.72 -13.79
C SER A 104 -2.94 7.49 -14.57
N GLU A 105 -2.19 6.39 -14.51
CA GLU A 105 -2.56 5.11 -15.13
C GLU A 105 -3.50 4.32 -14.22
N ASN A 106 -3.27 4.36 -12.91
CA ASN A 106 -4.13 3.73 -11.93
C ASN A 106 -4.44 4.68 -10.75
N PRO A 107 -5.51 5.48 -10.86
CA PRO A 107 -5.82 6.48 -9.84
C PRO A 107 -6.17 5.88 -8.46
N GLN A 108 -6.40 4.57 -8.32
CA GLN A 108 -6.55 3.93 -7.01
C GLN A 108 -5.23 3.88 -6.22
N TYR A 109 -4.10 4.00 -6.91
CA TYR A 109 -2.79 4.08 -6.30
C TYR A 109 -2.52 5.53 -5.96
N SER A 110 -2.58 5.84 -4.67
CA SER A 110 -2.35 7.18 -4.16
C SER A 110 -1.62 7.21 -2.83
N ARG A 111 -1.04 8.38 -2.56
CA ARG A 111 -0.34 8.79 -1.35
C ARG A 111 -0.77 10.20 -0.99
N ILE A 112 -1.34 10.38 0.20
CA ILE A 112 -1.59 11.70 0.79
C ILE A 112 -0.28 12.26 1.37
N ASP A 113 -0.04 13.56 1.22
CA ASP A 113 1.08 14.30 1.82
C ASP A 113 0.55 15.19 2.95
N LEU A 114 0.79 14.75 4.18
CA LEU A 114 0.38 15.39 5.42
C LEU A 114 1.29 16.57 5.80
N GLY A 115 2.26 16.94 4.96
CA GLY A 115 3.20 18.03 5.18
C GLY A 115 3.96 17.88 6.50
N LYS A 116 3.79 18.82 7.42
CA LYS A 116 4.46 18.76 8.74
C LYS A 116 4.04 17.57 9.62
N TYR A 117 2.93 16.91 9.30
CA TYR A 117 2.45 15.74 10.02
C TYR A 117 2.94 14.42 9.39
N GLU A 118 3.75 14.46 8.32
CA GLU A 118 4.37 13.27 7.69
C GLU A 118 5.14 12.41 8.70
N LYS A 119 5.74 13.02 9.72
CA LYS A 119 6.44 12.32 10.81
C LYS A 119 5.57 11.31 11.58
N TYR A 120 4.25 11.40 11.46
CA TYR A 120 3.33 10.47 12.09
C TYR A 120 2.95 9.30 11.19
N LYS A 121 3.35 9.28 9.91
CA LYS A 121 3.10 8.11 9.06
C LYS A 121 3.90 6.90 9.53
N THR A 122 3.25 5.76 9.53
CA THR A 122 3.85 4.46 9.88
C THR A 122 3.97 3.53 8.68
N THR A 123 3.53 3.98 7.50
CA THR A 123 3.64 3.23 6.25
C THR A 123 5.03 3.46 5.66
N VAL A 124 5.70 2.38 5.27
CA VAL A 124 7.03 2.43 4.66
C VAL A 124 6.88 2.63 3.16
N GLU A 125 7.52 3.68 2.64
CA GLU A 125 7.62 3.97 1.21
C GLU A 125 9.05 3.56 0.78
N PHE A 126 9.16 2.62 -0.17
CA PHE A 126 10.45 2.14 -0.67
C PHE A 126 10.98 3.01 -1.81
N VAL A 127 10.12 3.81 -2.43
CA VAL A 127 10.43 4.77 -3.50
C VAL A 127 9.78 6.11 -3.13
N LYS A 128 10.52 7.21 -3.24
CA LYS A 128 10.15 8.53 -2.69
C LYS A 128 9.62 9.48 -3.75
#